data_AF-A0A0S6VU57-F1
#
_entry.id   AF-A0A0S6VU57-F1
#
_cell.length_a   1.000
_cell.length_b   1.000
_cell.length_c   1.000
_cell.angle_alpha   90.00
_cell.angle_beta   90.00
_cell.angle_gamma   90.00
#
_symmetry.space_group_name_H-M   'P 1'
#
loop_
_entity.id
_entity.type
_entity.pdbx_description
1 polymer ?
#
loop_
_entity_poly.entity_id
_entity_poly.type
_entity_poly.pdbx_seq_one_letter_code
_entity_poly.pdbx_strand_id
1 'polypeptide(L)'
;MSSDLIAVFCQGCDPRFQRRLCEFYQQIYRECHLLKEFILQAVFEKGRCLPEKLLRTAIAVNLLEYAELVRVEEYLDALTFESAERLKLTRLQQGFNLAVLKGYINVAAYRNVRETLEKDGILQKRICGHCLYLSPYKPTICQRETITTGEGDLPHELFEQSRFPSDRGCKHGFEPLTFESTEGKEPFEVETDAQRVMVVAKFLQDRIAQAQGEAKKRCDRQYLVFCHLVHWLGHTTSWDDEKTKLAATLGISIKTVDRDIQELVDILEEHDVLS
;
A
#
# COMPACT_ATOMS: atom_id res chain seq x y z
N MET A 1 -5.30 -20.44 -17.08
CA MET A 1 -4.91 -20.83 -18.45
C MET A 1 -4.24 -19.64 -19.13
N SER A 2 -2.97 -19.75 -19.52
CA SER A 2 -2.30 -18.69 -20.29
C SER A 2 -2.82 -18.73 -21.72
N SER A 3 -3.85 -17.93 -22.01
CA SER A 3 -4.32 -17.74 -23.37
C SER A 3 -3.25 -17.03 -24.20
N ASP A 4 -2.94 -17.57 -25.37
CA ASP A 4 -2.06 -16.90 -26.34
C ASP A 4 -2.74 -15.60 -26.78
N LEU A 5 -2.25 -14.47 -26.25
CA LEU A 5 -2.80 -13.15 -26.53
C LEU A 5 -2.69 -12.78 -28.01
N ILE A 6 -1.66 -13.28 -28.71
CA ILE A 6 -1.53 -13.06 -30.15
C ILE A 6 -2.66 -13.79 -30.87
N ALA A 7 -2.95 -15.04 -30.50
CA ALA A 7 -4.06 -15.78 -31.07
C ALA A 7 -5.41 -15.09 -30.82
N VAL A 8 -5.67 -14.72 -29.56
CA VAL A 8 -6.94 -14.10 -29.14
C VAL A 8 -7.17 -12.77 -29.84
N PHE A 9 -6.20 -11.85 -29.80
CA PHE A 9 -6.40 -10.47 -30.23
C PHE A 9 -5.92 -10.18 -31.65
N CYS A 10 -4.79 -10.77 -32.05
CA CYS A 10 -4.15 -10.45 -33.32
C CYS A 10 -4.57 -11.37 -34.46
N GLN A 11 -4.75 -12.66 -34.18
CA GLN A 11 -5.24 -13.63 -35.14
C GLN A 11 -6.78 -13.70 -35.19
N GLY A 12 -7.45 -13.02 -34.27
CA GLY A 12 -8.91 -12.92 -34.25
C GLY A 12 -9.61 -14.19 -33.76
N CYS A 13 -8.95 -15.04 -32.97
CA CYS A 13 -9.54 -16.27 -32.45
C CYS A 13 -10.67 -16.01 -31.45
N ASP A 14 -10.73 -14.82 -30.85
CA ASP A 14 -11.88 -14.39 -30.05
C ASP A 14 -13.13 -14.25 -30.93
N PRO A 15 -14.29 -14.83 -30.54
CA PRO A 15 -15.53 -14.76 -31.31
C PRO A 15 -15.93 -13.34 -31.73
N ARG A 16 -15.61 -12.32 -30.91
CA ARG A 16 -15.95 -10.92 -31.23
C ARG A 16 -15.23 -10.37 -32.48
N PHE A 17 -14.14 -11.01 -32.89
CA PHE A 17 -13.38 -10.61 -34.07
C PHE A 17 -13.75 -11.41 -35.32
N GLN A 18 -14.64 -12.39 -35.23
CA GLN A 18 -15.11 -13.19 -36.37
C GLN A 18 -13.95 -13.77 -37.21
N ARG A 19 -12.86 -14.23 -36.55
CA ARG A 19 -11.63 -14.72 -37.19
C ARG A 19 -10.92 -13.70 -38.11
N ARG A 20 -11.21 -12.40 -37.96
CA ARG A 20 -10.52 -11.34 -38.70
C ARG A 20 -9.21 -10.98 -38.02
N LEU A 21 -8.14 -11.00 -38.80
CA LEU A 21 -6.83 -10.55 -38.36
C LEU A 21 -6.87 -9.07 -37.94
N CYS A 22 -6.04 -8.73 -36.97
CA CYS A 22 -5.77 -7.34 -36.63
C CYS A 22 -5.03 -6.67 -37.77
N GLU A 23 -5.52 -5.51 -38.23
CA GLU A 23 -4.90 -4.75 -39.32
C GLU A 23 -3.47 -4.29 -39.00
N PHE A 24 -3.15 -4.16 -37.71
CA PHE A 24 -1.82 -3.78 -37.23
C PHE A 24 -0.91 -4.98 -36.99
N TYR A 25 -1.38 -6.22 -37.15
CA TYR A 25 -0.58 -7.41 -36.89
C TYR A 25 0.13 -7.90 -38.15
N GLN A 26 1.46 -7.89 -38.12
CA GLN A 26 2.31 -8.40 -39.19
C GLN A 26 2.64 -9.87 -38.92
N GLN A 27 1.95 -10.77 -39.62
CA GLN A 27 2.06 -12.22 -39.39
C GLN A 27 3.49 -12.77 -39.59
N ILE A 28 4.23 -12.28 -40.59
CA ILE A 28 5.57 -12.75 -40.94
C ILE A 28 6.53 -12.60 -39.77
N TYR A 29 6.49 -11.45 -39.09
CA TYR A 29 7.38 -11.12 -37.97
C TYR A 29 6.74 -11.39 -36.60
N ARG A 30 5.44 -11.72 -36.58
CA ARG A 30 4.60 -11.79 -35.36
C ARG A 30 4.66 -10.49 -34.53
N GLU A 31 4.72 -9.36 -35.21
CA GLU A 31 4.82 -8.02 -34.61
C GLU A 31 3.53 -7.23 -34.76
N CYS A 32 3.34 -6.24 -33.90
CA CYS A 32 2.29 -5.24 -33.96
C CYS A 32 2.91 -3.92 -34.44
N HIS A 33 2.43 -3.43 -35.58
CA HIS A 33 2.85 -2.18 -36.18
C HIS A 33 2.62 -0.98 -35.24
N LEU A 34 1.52 -0.96 -34.47
CA LEU A 34 1.27 0.10 -33.48
C LEU A 34 2.36 0.14 -32.40
N LEU A 35 2.84 -1.02 -31.94
CA LEU A 35 3.89 -1.09 -30.92
C LEU A 35 5.26 -0.69 -31.46
N LYS A 36 5.47 -0.83 -32.77
CA LYS A 36 6.76 -0.56 -33.45
C LYS A 36 6.94 0.92 -33.78
N GLU A 37 5.92 1.53 -34.37
CA GLU A 37 6.03 2.87 -34.94
C GLU A 37 5.59 3.99 -33.99
N PHE A 38 4.75 3.69 -33.00
CA PHE A 38 4.10 4.72 -32.19
C PHE A 38 4.38 4.57 -30.69
N ILE A 39 4.09 5.64 -29.95
CA ILE A 39 3.94 5.57 -28.49
C ILE A 39 2.71 4.72 -28.12
N LEU A 40 2.69 4.21 -26.89
CA LEU A 40 1.63 3.33 -26.42
C LEU A 40 0.25 4.00 -26.42
N GLN A 41 0.15 5.33 -26.41
CA GLN A 41 -1.13 6.02 -26.62
C GLN A 41 -1.89 5.49 -27.83
N ALA A 42 -1.21 5.30 -28.97
CA ALA A 42 -1.85 4.76 -30.18
C ALA A 42 -2.40 3.34 -29.97
N VAL A 43 -1.75 2.54 -29.12
CA VAL A 43 -2.20 1.20 -28.75
C VAL A 43 -3.41 1.26 -27.82
N PHE A 44 -3.46 2.21 -26.89
CA PHE A 44 -4.62 2.44 -26.03
C PHE A 44 -5.85 2.89 -26.83
N GLU A 45 -5.66 3.73 -27.85
CA GLU A 45 -6.75 4.28 -28.65
C GLU A 45 -7.22 3.35 -29.77
N LYS A 46 -6.28 2.66 -30.45
CA LYS A 46 -6.56 1.90 -31.69
C LYS A 46 -6.35 0.40 -31.54
N GLY A 47 -5.71 -0.05 -30.46
CA GLY A 47 -5.36 -1.44 -30.24
C GLY A 47 -6.57 -2.30 -29.88
N ARG A 48 -6.75 -3.42 -30.58
CA ARG A 48 -7.77 -4.43 -30.24
C ARG A 48 -7.52 -5.13 -28.90
N CYS A 49 -6.30 -5.02 -28.36
CA CYS A 49 -5.84 -5.70 -27.16
C CYS A 49 -6.43 -5.18 -25.84
N LEU A 50 -7.20 -4.08 -25.87
CA LEU A 50 -7.82 -3.47 -24.69
C LEU A 50 -6.81 -3.29 -23.54
N PRO A 51 -5.71 -2.54 -23.74
CA PRO A 51 -4.61 -2.47 -22.79
C PRO A 51 -5.03 -1.93 -21.41
N GLU A 52 -6.02 -1.05 -21.34
CA GLU A 52 -6.60 -0.58 -20.08
C GLU A 52 -7.25 -1.70 -19.28
N LYS A 53 -7.97 -2.62 -19.93
CA LYS A 53 -8.54 -3.79 -19.27
C LYS A 53 -7.44 -4.73 -18.77
N LEU A 54 -6.39 -4.95 -19.57
CA LEU A 54 -5.23 -5.74 -19.15
C LEU A 54 -4.55 -5.13 -17.93
N LEU A 55 -4.39 -3.81 -17.91
CA LEU A 55 -3.80 -3.05 -16.81
C LEU A 55 -4.66 -3.11 -15.55
N ARG A 56 -5.97 -2.87 -15.66
CA ARG A 56 -6.92 -3.01 -14.54
C ARG A 56 -6.85 -4.39 -13.92
N THR A 57 -6.84 -5.45 -14.74
CA THR A 57 -6.69 -6.82 -14.24
C THR A 57 -5.35 -7.04 -13.55
N ALA A 58 -4.25 -6.54 -14.11
CA ALA A 58 -2.94 -6.65 -13.48
C ALA A 58 -2.89 -5.92 -12.13
N ILE A 59 -3.43 -4.71 -12.03
CA ILE A 59 -3.51 -3.94 -10.78
C ILE A 59 -4.37 -4.68 -9.75
N ALA A 60 -5.55 -5.16 -10.13
CA ALA A 60 -6.42 -5.92 -9.23
C ALA A 60 -5.70 -7.16 -8.65
N VAL A 61 -4.97 -7.92 -9.49
CA VAL A 61 -4.19 -9.07 -9.01
C VAL A 61 -3.13 -8.65 -7.99
N ASN A 62 -2.40 -7.55 -8.23
CA ASN A 62 -1.38 -7.07 -7.30
C ASN A 62 -2.00 -6.50 -6.01
N LEU A 63 -3.15 -5.83 -6.06
CA LEU A 63 -3.86 -5.35 -4.88
C LEU A 63 -4.42 -6.49 -4.03
N LEU A 64 -4.86 -7.59 -4.66
CA LEU A 64 -5.36 -8.77 -3.95
C LEU A 64 -4.27 -9.45 -3.10
N GLU A 65 -2.99 -9.28 -3.43
CA GLU A 65 -1.88 -9.73 -2.56
C GLU A 65 -1.86 -8.99 -1.21
N TYR A 66 -2.54 -7.84 -1.12
CA TYR A 66 -2.63 -6.98 0.04
C TYR A 66 -4.07 -6.79 0.53
N ALA A 67 -5.01 -7.67 0.16
CA ALA A 67 -6.43 -7.52 0.46
C ALA A 67 -6.76 -7.41 1.96
N GLU A 68 -5.89 -7.96 2.83
CA GLU A 68 -6.00 -7.83 4.29
C GLU A 68 -5.62 -6.44 4.82
N LEU A 69 -4.86 -5.68 4.03
CA LEU A 69 -4.35 -4.35 4.38
C LEU A 69 -5.13 -3.22 3.69
N VAL A 70 -5.75 -3.51 2.53
CA VAL A 70 -6.43 -2.50 1.71
C VAL A 70 -7.76 -2.98 1.15
N ARG A 71 -8.68 -2.05 0.96
CA ARG A 71 -9.90 -2.26 0.17
C ARG A 71 -9.59 -2.04 -1.30
N VAL A 72 -9.62 -3.11 -2.10
CA VAL A 72 -9.19 -3.11 -3.50
C VAL A 72 -9.95 -2.07 -4.33
N GLU A 73 -11.24 -1.90 -4.06
CA GLU A 73 -12.13 -1.00 -4.79
C GLU A 73 -11.74 0.48 -4.64
N GLU A 74 -11.17 0.86 -3.49
CA GLU A 74 -10.75 2.23 -3.20
C GLU A 74 -9.53 2.64 -4.04
N TYR A 75 -8.69 1.68 -4.46
CA TYR A 75 -7.45 1.93 -5.18
C TYR A 75 -7.54 1.61 -6.68
N LEU A 76 -8.37 0.64 -7.06
CA LEU A 76 -8.34 0.04 -8.39
C LEU A 76 -8.53 1.06 -9.51
N ASP A 77 -9.53 1.93 -9.41
CA ASP A 77 -9.85 2.90 -10.46
C ASP A 77 -8.76 3.97 -10.59
N ALA A 78 -8.34 4.55 -9.46
CA ALA A 78 -7.30 5.58 -9.41
C ALA A 78 -5.96 5.04 -9.95
N LEU A 79 -5.51 3.88 -9.47
CA LEU A 79 -4.26 3.27 -9.94
C LEU A 79 -4.32 2.87 -11.40
N THR A 80 -5.46 2.41 -11.90
CA THR A 80 -5.63 2.07 -13.33
C THR A 80 -5.48 3.32 -14.17
N PHE A 81 -6.15 4.40 -13.80
CA PHE A 81 -6.08 5.67 -14.50
C PHE A 81 -4.65 6.22 -14.52
N GLU A 82 -4.01 6.37 -13.36
CA GLU A 82 -2.66 6.91 -13.27
C GLU A 82 -1.63 6.07 -14.04
N SER A 83 -1.72 4.74 -13.92
CA SER A 83 -0.82 3.83 -14.64
C SER A 83 -1.04 3.92 -16.16
N ALA A 84 -2.29 4.07 -16.61
CA ALA A 84 -2.61 4.19 -18.02
C ALA A 84 -2.05 5.49 -18.60
N GLU A 85 -2.25 6.62 -17.92
CA GLU A 85 -1.73 7.92 -18.37
C GLU A 85 -0.20 7.92 -18.48
N ARG A 86 0.50 7.34 -17.50
CA ARG A 86 1.97 7.18 -17.59
C ARG A 86 2.40 6.26 -18.74
N LEU A 87 1.72 5.13 -18.91
CA LEU A 87 2.04 4.16 -19.96
C LEU A 87 1.83 4.75 -21.36
N LYS A 88 0.76 5.52 -21.58
CA LYS A 88 0.45 6.15 -22.88
C LYS A 88 1.62 6.99 -23.43
N LEU A 89 2.40 7.60 -22.56
CA LEU A 89 3.57 8.42 -22.91
C LEU A 89 4.82 7.60 -23.29
N THR A 90 4.79 6.28 -23.12
CA THR A 90 5.95 5.41 -23.33
C THR A 90 6.04 4.92 -24.78
N ARG A 91 7.26 4.75 -25.30
CA ARG A 91 7.53 4.02 -26.55
C ARG A 91 8.34 2.76 -26.25
N LEU A 92 7.91 1.62 -26.79
CA LEU A 92 8.70 0.39 -26.71
C LEU A 92 9.95 0.49 -27.61
N GLN A 93 11.09 0.08 -27.07
CA GLN A 93 12.37 0.10 -27.80
C GLN A 93 12.64 -1.22 -28.53
N GLN A 94 12.09 -2.32 -28.02
CA GLN A 94 12.30 -3.66 -28.57
C GLN A 94 11.12 -4.57 -28.25
N GLY A 95 10.96 -5.62 -29.05
CA GLY A 95 9.93 -6.63 -28.83
C GLY A 95 8.52 -6.08 -29.08
N PHE A 96 8.16 -5.90 -30.34
CA PHE A 96 6.92 -5.22 -30.73
C PHE A 96 5.71 -6.16 -30.76
N ASN A 97 5.49 -6.97 -29.72
CA ASN A 97 4.39 -7.94 -29.68
C ASN A 97 3.58 -7.84 -28.38
N LEU A 98 2.41 -8.50 -28.35
CA LEU A 98 1.50 -8.42 -27.21
C LEU A 98 2.05 -9.06 -25.93
N ALA A 99 2.93 -10.06 -26.04
CA ALA A 99 3.55 -10.65 -24.86
C ALA A 99 4.45 -9.65 -24.14
N VAL A 100 5.23 -8.88 -24.91
CA VAL A 100 6.09 -7.81 -24.37
C VAL A 100 5.24 -6.67 -23.80
N LEU A 101 4.20 -6.23 -24.51
CA LEU A 101 3.26 -5.22 -23.98
C LEU A 101 2.66 -5.66 -22.64
N LYS A 102 2.21 -6.92 -22.54
CA LYS A 102 1.67 -7.48 -21.29
C LYS A 102 2.72 -7.46 -20.18
N GLY A 103 3.97 -7.83 -20.49
CA GLY A 103 5.08 -7.76 -19.55
C GLY A 103 5.29 -6.33 -19.01
N TYR A 104 5.29 -5.34 -19.91
CA TYR A 104 5.38 -3.92 -19.53
C TYR A 104 4.22 -3.49 -18.63
N ILE A 105 2.99 -3.84 -19.00
CA ILE A 105 1.78 -3.54 -18.20
C ILE A 105 1.89 -4.15 -16.80
N ASN A 106 2.29 -5.42 -16.70
CA ASN A 106 2.44 -6.10 -15.41
C ASN A 106 3.50 -5.44 -14.52
N VAL A 107 4.64 -5.05 -15.09
CA VAL A 107 5.71 -4.36 -14.34
C VAL A 107 5.24 -2.98 -13.89
N ALA A 108 4.55 -2.24 -14.75
CA ALA A 108 3.99 -0.93 -14.41
C ALA A 108 2.94 -1.03 -13.30
N ALA A 109 2.02 -1.99 -13.40
CA ALA A 109 1.01 -2.27 -12.38
C ALA A 109 1.65 -2.60 -11.03
N TYR A 110 2.60 -3.55 -11.00
CA TYR A 110 3.31 -3.93 -9.78
C TYR A 110 4.01 -2.73 -9.12
N ARG A 111 4.75 -1.94 -9.90
CA ARG A 111 5.47 -0.77 -9.38
C ARG A 111 4.51 0.27 -8.84
N ASN A 112 3.46 0.63 -9.59
CA ASN A 112 2.56 1.70 -9.18
C ASN A 112 1.73 1.31 -7.95
N VAL A 113 1.27 0.06 -7.86
CA VAL A 113 0.63 -0.47 -6.65
C VAL A 113 1.57 -0.34 -5.46
N ARG A 114 2.79 -0.87 -5.55
CA ARG A 114 3.74 -0.81 -4.44
C ARG A 114 4.12 0.61 -4.04
N GLU A 115 4.45 1.47 -5.00
CA GLU A 115 4.82 2.86 -4.73
C GLU A 115 3.70 3.62 -4.05
N THR A 116 2.45 3.37 -4.46
CA THR A 116 1.28 4.01 -3.84
C THR A 116 1.05 3.50 -2.42
N LEU A 117 1.08 2.17 -2.22
CA LEU A 117 0.91 1.61 -0.88
C LEU A 117 2.08 1.97 0.07
N GLU A 118 3.30 2.13 -0.44
CA GLU A 118 4.44 2.64 0.32
C GLU A 118 4.27 4.13 0.67
N LYS A 119 3.73 4.93 -0.25
CA LYS A 119 3.44 6.36 -0.04
C LYS A 119 2.33 6.57 0.99
N ASP A 120 1.31 5.71 0.97
CA ASP A 120 0.16 5.77 1.88
C ASP A 120 0.46 5.12 3.24
N GLY A 121 1.70 4.66 3.46
CA GLY A 121 2.16 4.09 4.73
C GLY A 121 1.67 2.67 5.01
N ILE A 122 0.95 2.06 4.08
CA ILE A 122 0.41 0.69 4.18
C ILE A 122 1.53 -0.34 4.08
N LEU A 123 2.47 -0.11 3.16
CA LEU A 123 3.68 -0.90 3.05
C LEU A 123 4.87 -0.15 3.65
N GLN A 124 5.59 -0.79 4.56
CA GLN A 124 6.87 -0.25 5.02
C GLN A 124 7.89 -0.30 3.89
N LYS A 125 8.44 0.87 3.55
CA LYS A 125 9.54 0.97 2.61
C LYS A 125 10.75 0.19 3.16
N ARG A 126 11.22 -0.80 2.40
CA ARG A 126 12.42 -1.56 2.76
C ARG A 126 13.64 -0.68 2.59
N ILE A 127 14.07 -0.05 3.67
CA ILE A 127 15.33 0.67 3.75
C ILE A 127 16.23 -0.01 4.76
N CYS A 128 17.53 -0.14 4.43
CA CYS A 128 18.50 -0.81 5.28
C CYS A 128 18.49 -0.23 6.69
N GLY A 129 18.30 1.10 6.83
CA GLY A 129 18.23 1.78 8.13
C GLY A 129 17.17 1.23 9.10
N HIS A 130 16.19 0.48 8.59
CA HIS A 130 15.18 -0.19 9.40
C HIS A 130 15.39 -1.71 9.47
N CYS A 131 16.59 -2.23 9.20
CA CYS A 131 16.85 -3.67 9.28
C CYS A 131 17.54 -4.04 10.59
N LEU A 132 17.11 -5.13 11.23
CA LEU A 132 17.72 -5.60 12.48
C LEU A 132 19.17 -6.09 12.35
N TYR A 133 19.63 -6.35 11.12
CA TYR A 133 20.98 -6.84 10.84
C TYR A 133 21.99 -5.73 10.50
N LEU A 134 21.64 -4.45 10.69
CA LEU A 134 22.63 -3.38 10.57
C LEU A 134 23.35 -3.17 11.90
N SER A 135 24.67 -2.97 11.83
CA SER A 135 25.44 -2.58 13.00
C SER A 135 24.92 -1.25 13.57
N PRO A 136 24.87 -1.08 14.90
CA PRO A 136 24.35 0.14 15.53
C PRO A 136 25.30 1.34 15.40
N TYR A 137 26.58 1.10 15.09
CA TYR A 137 27.61 2.14 14.98
C TYR A 137 27.94 2.45 13.52
N LYS A 138 28.46 3.66 13.28
CA LYS A 138 28.94 4.10 11.96
C LYS A 138 30.40 3.66 11.74
N PRO A 139 30.80 3.23 10.52
CA PRO A 139 29.91 2.99 9.37
C PRO A 139 28.95 1.83 9.66
N THR A 140 27.70 1.96 9.23
CA THR A 140 26.68 0.93 9.40
C THR A 140 26.99 -0.23 8.46
N ILE A 141 27.27 -1.42 9.01
CA ILE A 141 27.68 -2.62 8.26
C ILE A 141 26.56 -3.64 8.33
N CYS A 142 26.30 -4.36 7.23
CA CYS A 142 25.37 -5.49 7.26
C CYS A 142 26.02 -6.71 7.93
N GLN A 143 25.41 -7.19 9.00
CA GLN A 143 25.88 -8.32 9.81
C GLN A 143 25.18 -9.64 9.47
N ARG A 144 24.37 -9.66 8.40
CA ARG A 144 23.64 -10.87 8.01
C ARG A 144 24.53 -11.77 7.17
N GLU A 145 24.89 -12.93 7.69
CA GLU A 145 25.76 -13.89 7.01
C GLU A 145 25.03 -14.72 5.94
N THR A 146 23.79 -15.12 6.22
CA THR A 146 23.02 -16.05 5.38
C THR A 146 21.57 -15.60 5.16
N ILE A 147 20.98 -16.08 4.07
CA ILE A 147 19.57 -15.89 3.71
C ILE A 147 18.96 -17.27 3.51
N THR A 148 17.92 -17.57 4.29
CA THR A 148 17.08 -18.74 4.04
C THR A 148 16.19 -18.51 2.83
N THR A 149 16.34 -19.36 1.83
CA THR A 149 15.50 -19.41 0.62
C THR A 149 14.78 -20.75 0.53
N GLY A 150 13.83 -20.89 -0.41
CA GLY A 150 13.16 -22.16 -0.65
C GLY A 150 14.10 -23.29 -1.14
N GLU A 151 15.33 -22.95 -1.55
CA GLU A 151 16.36 -23.89 -2.01
C GLU A 151 17.44 -24.17 -0.94
N GLY A 152 17.31 -23.57 0.26
CA GLY A 152 18.26 -23.68 1.37
C GLY A 152 18.86 -22.33 1.79
N ASP A 153 19.84 -22.39 2.70
CA ASP A 153 20.57 -21.21 3.18
C ASP A 153 21.69 -20.83 2.21
N LEU A 154 21.65 -19.60 1.72
CA LEU A 154 22.67 -19.03 0.83
C LEU A 154 23.42 -17.90 1.53
N PRO A 155 24.72 -17.69 1.23
CA PRO A 155 25.47 -16.56 1.76
C PRO A 155 24.86 -15.23 1.31
N HIS A 156 24.78 -14.27 2.23
CA HIS A 156 24.22 -12.95 1.97
C HIS A 156 25.23 -12.08 1.22
N GLU A 157 24.86 -11.64 0.02
CA GLU A 157 25.75 -10.87 -0.87
C GLU A 157 26.35 -9.61 -0.22
N LEU A 158 25.61 -8.98 0.69
CA LEU A 158 26.00 -7.70 1.30
C LEU A 158 26.63 -7.87 2.69
N PHE A 159 26.93 -9.10 3.13
CA PHE A 159 27.60 -9.33 4.42
C PHE A 159 28.92 -8.55 4.51
N GLU A 160 29.17 -7.92 5.65
CA GLU A 160 30.34 -7.06 5.94
C GLU A 160 30.49 -5.82 5.04
N GLN A 161 29.51 -5.53 4.17
CA GLN A 161 29.52 -4.32 3.36
C GLN A 161 28.93 -3.14 4.12
N SER A 162 29.53 -1.97 3.94
CA SER A 162 29.01 -0.69 4.43
C SER A 162 27.70 -0.32 3.72
N ARG A 163 26.71 0.11 4.50
CA ARG A 163 25.38 0.50 4.05
C ARG A 163 25.04 1.87 4.61
N PHE A 164 24.26 2.66 3.89
CA PHE A 164 23.64 3.87 4.40
C PHE A 164 22.21 3.58 4.89
N PRO A 165 21.70 4.33 5.89
CA PRO A 165 20.30 4.20 6.33
C PRO A 165 19.28 4.44 5.21
N SER A 166 19.66 5.24 4.20
CA SER A 166 18.87 5.50 2.99
C SER A 166 18.94 4.40 1.93
N ASP A 167 19.85 3.43 2.08
CA ASP A 167 20.00 2.35 1.09
C ASP A 167 18.75 1.49 1.05
N ARG A 168 18.45 0.94 -0.13
CA ARG A 168 17.36 -0.01 -0.29
C ARG A 168 17.65 -1.29 0.49
N GLY A 169 16.69 -1.72 1.30
CA GLY A 169 16.74 -2.96 2.06
C GLY A 169 16.81 -4.20 1.16
N CYS A 170 17.33 -5.30 1.71
CA CYS A 170 17.54 -6.54 0.97
C CYS A 170 16.24 -7.08 0.37
N LYS A 171 16.33 -7.66 -0.84
CA LYS A 171 15.18 -8.27 -1.49
C LYS A 171 14.68 -9.50 -0.73
N HIS A 172 15.61 -10.28 -0.16
CA HIS A 172 15.36 -11.50 0.57
C HIS A 172 15.83 -11.39 2.03
N GLY A 173 14.96 -11.81 2.95
CA GLY A 173 15.13 -11.75 4.40
C GLY A 173 15.55 -10.38 4.96
N PHE A 174 15.02 -9.31 4.37
CA PHE A 174 14.89 -8.07 5.11
C PHE A 174 13.94 -8.32 6.28
N GLU A 175 14.47 -8.20 7.49
CA GLU A 175 13.68 -8.26 8.70
C GLU A 175 13.70 -6.86 9.31
N PRO A 176 12.52 -6.20 9.37
CA PRO A 176 12.45 -4.86 9.92
C PRO A 176 12.84 -4.90 11.39
N LEU A 177 13.57 -3.87 11.84
CA LEU A 177 13.77 -3.57 13.24
C LEU A 177 12.38 -3.25 13.82
N THR A 178 11.72 -4.26 14.36
CA THR A 178 10.53 -4.08 15.17
C THR A 178 11.01 -3.47 16.48
N PHE A 179 10.75 -2.19 16.68
CA PHE A 179 10.78 -1.63 18.01
C PHE A 179 9.64 -2.28 18.79
N GLU A 180 9.89 -3.49 19.31
CA GLU A 180 9.18 -3.93 20.49
C GLU A 180 9.38 -2.82 21.51
N SER A 181 8.27 -2.23 21.94
CA SER A 181 8.23 -1.22 22.98
C SER A 181 9.05 -1.72 24.16
N THR A 182 10.27 -1.20 24.29
CA THR A 182 11.13 -1.43 25.44
C THR A 182 10.44 -0.79 26.63
N GLU A 183 9.71 -1.62 27.36
CA GLU A 183 9.58 -1.46 28.80
C GLU A 183 11.00 -1.27 29.39
N GLY A 184 11.19 -0.15 30.09
CA GLY A 184 12.27 0.02 31.05
C GLY A 184 13.57 0.61 30.49
N LYS A 185 13.63 1.95 30.41
CA LYS A 185 14.53 2.84 31.17
C LYS A 185 14.66 4.20 30.47
N GLU A 186 14.14 5.22 31.14
CA GLU A 186 14.28 6.67 30.91
C GLU A 186 15.72 7.20 30.93
N PRO A 187 16.00 8.50 30.61
CA PRO A 187 15.17 9.51 29.90
C PRO A 187 15.95 10.33 28.82
N PHE A 188 15.26 10.87 27.80
CA PHE A 188 15.21 12.32 27.50
C PHE A 188 14.27 12.63 26.32
N GLU A 189 13.44 13.65 26.53
CA GLU A 189 12.24 14.06 25.81
C GLU A 189 12.48 14.77 24.47
N VAL A 190 11.71 14.43 23.43
CA VAL A 190 10.81 15.35 22.69
C VAL A 190 9.70 14.47 22.09
N GLU A 191 8.56 14.40 22.76
CA GLU A 191 7.39 13.65 22.29
C GLU A 191 6.62 14.49 21.27
N THR A 192 6.52 14.02 20.04
CA THR A 192 5.68 14.66 19.01
C THR A 192 4.20 14.44 19.32
N ASP A 193 3.33 15.39 18.98
CA ASP A 193 1.87 15.23 19.14
C ASP A 193 1.34 13.94 18.50
N ALA A 194 1.98 13.48 17.42
CA ALA A 194 1.69 12.21 16.77
C ALA A 194 1.99 10.99 17.68
N GLN A 195 3.08 11.02 18.44
CA GLN A 195 3.40 9.97 19.40
C GLN A 195 2.38 9.95 20.54
N ARG A 196 1.98 11.11 21.07
CA ARG A 196 0.94 11.22 22.09
C ARG A 196 -0.40 10.65 21.62
N VAL A 197 -0.81 10.98 20.39
CA VAL A 197 -2.01 10.40 19.75
C VAL A 197 -1.91 8.87 19.63
N MET A 198 -0.75 8.34 19.26
CA MET A 198 -0.53 6.89 19.16
C MET A 198 -0.59 6.20 20.53
N VAL A 199 -0.05 6.82 21.57
CA VAL A 199 -0.11 6.31 22.95
C VAL A 199 -1.57 6.22 23.43
N VAL A 200 -2.34 7.30 23.24
CA VAL A 200 -3.77 7.31 23.59
C VAL A 200 -4.55 6.27 22.78
N ALA A 201 -4.30 6.16 21.47
CA ALA A 201 -4.96 5.18 20.61
C ALA A 201 -4.71 3.74 21.11
N LYS A 202 -3.46 3.41 21.42
CA LYS A 202 -3.06 2.08 21.92
C LYS A 202 -3.71 1.79 23.27
N PHE A 203 -3.66 2.74 24.20
CA PHE A 203 -4.29 2.61 25.51
C PHE A 203 -5.80 2.29 25.40
N LEU A 204 -6.52 2.97 24.51
CA LEU A 204 -7.95 2.71 24.29
C LEU A 204 -8.21 1.33 23.65
N GLN A 205 -7.34 0.87 22.75
CA GLN A 205 -7.42 -0.47 22.16
C GLN A 205 -7.18 -1.56 23.21
N ASP A 206 -6.22 -1.37 24.12
CA ASP A 206 -5.96 -2.30 25.20
C ASP A 206 -7.16 -2.39 26.16
N ARG A 207 -7.83 -1.26 26.44
CA ARG A 207 -9.08 -1.24 27.21
C ARG A 207 -10.21 -2.00 26.52
N ILE A 208 -10.34 -1.90 25.19
CA ILE A 208 -11.31 -2.68 24.43
C ILE A 208 -11.01 -4.18 24.55
N ALA A 209 -9.73 -4.57 24.45
CA ALA A 209 -9.31 -5.96 24.54
C ALA A 209 -9.61 -6.58 25.92
N GLN A 210 -9.49 -5.78 26.98
CA GLN A 210 -9.74 -6.21 28.36
C GLN A 210 -11.22 -6.14 28.77
N ALA A 211 -12.04 -5.35 28.08
CA ALA A 211 -13.46 -5.18 28.41
C ALA A 211 -14.34 -6.32 27.88
N GLN A 212 -15.44 -6.61 28.60
CA GLN A 212 -16.46 -7.57 28.17
C GLN A 212 -17.87 -7.00 28.29
N GLY A 213 -18.81 -7.55 27.50
CA GLY A 213 -20.23 -7.16 27.53
C GLY A 213 -20.48 -5.69 27.21
N GLU A 214 -21.31 -5.03 28.01
CA GLU A 214 -21.66 -3.62 27.84
C GLU A 214 -20.47 -2.67 28.06
N ALA A 215 -19.50 -3.07 28.88
CA ALA A 215 -18.27 -2.29 29.06
C ALA A 215 -17.45 -2.25 27.76
N LYS A 216 -17.43 -3.35 27.00
CA LYS A 216 -16.73 -3.42 25.71
C LYS A 216 -17.35 -2.49 24.68
N LYS A 217 -18.69 -2.52 24.53
CA LYS A 217 -19.43 -1.62 23.63
C LYS A 217 -19.17 -0.15 23.94
N ARG A 218 -19.07 0.20 25.23
CA ARG A 218 -18.70 1.56 25.65
C ARG A 218 -17.26 1.90 25.27
N CYS A 219 -16.29 1.01 25.51
CA CYS A 219 -14.89 1.23 25.14
C CYS A 219 -14.72 1.35 23.61
N ASP A 220 -15.39 0.51 22.83
CA ASP A 220 -15.41 0.58 21.36
C ASP A 220 -15.94 1.94 20.88
N ARG A 221 -17.04 2.41 21.48
CA ARG A 221 -17.63 3.71 21.15
C ARG A 221 -16.69 4.86 21.52
N GLN A 222 -16.07 4.82 22.70
CA GLN A 222 -15.10 5.82 23.15
C GLN A 222 -13.89 5.89 22.20
N TYR A 223 -13.38 4.75 21.74
CA TYR A 223 -12.30 4.72 20.77
C TYR A 223 -12.70 5.38 19.43
N LEU A 224 -13.90 5.12 18.93
CA LEU A 224 -14.39 5.78 17.72
C LEU A 224 -14.54 7.30 17.90
N VAL A 225 -15.04 7.75 19.05
CA VAL A 225 -15.12 9.18 19.40
C VAL A 225 -13.72 9.81 19.39
N PHE A 226 -12.72 9.14 19.97
CA PHE A 226 -11.34 9.58 19.94
C PHE A 226 -10.77 9.66 18.52
N CYS A 227 -10.95 8.64 17.67
CA CYS A 227 -10.49 8.67 16.28
C CYS A 227 -11.09 9.84 15.50
N HIS A 228 -12.37 10.15 15.72
CA HIS A 228 -13.04 11.29 15.11
C HIS A 228 -12.49 12.64 15.61
N LEU A 229 -12.19 12.76 16.91
CA LEU A 229 -11.54 13.95 17.47
C LEU A 229 -10.17 14.21 16.82
N VAL A 230 -9.35 13.17 16.70
CA VAL A 230 -8.03 13.25 16.06
C VAL A 230 -8.15 13.68 14.59
N HIS A 231 -9.12 13.11 13.86
CA HIS A 231 -9.39 13.51 12.49
C HIS A 231 -9.85 14.98 12.39
N TRP A 232 -10.70 15.42 13.33
CA TRP A 232 -11.21 16.80 13.37
C TRP A 232 -10.12 17.84 13.65
N LEU A 233 -9.10 17.55 14.46
CA LEU A 233 -8.04 18.50 14.83
C LEU A 233 -7.29 19.12 13.62
N GLY A 234 -7.42 18.56 12.42
CA GLY A 234 -6.90 19.11 11.15
C GLY A 234 -7.88 19.97 10.34
N HIS A 235 -9.11 20.18 10.79
CA HIS A 235 -10.18 20.84 10.03
C HIS A 235 -10.58 22.20 10.61
N THR A 236 -11.02 23.13 9.75
CA THR A 236 -11.46 24.47 10.15
C THR A 236 -12.94 24.56 10.54
N THR A 237 -13.62 23.41 10.69
CA THR A 237 -15.06 23.35 10.98
C THR A 237 -15.33 23.43 12.48
N SER A 238 -16.47 24.02 12.86
CA SER A 238 -16.89 24.12 14.26
C SER A 238 -17.02 22.73 14.90
N TRP A 239 -16.52 22.62 16.13
CA TRP A 239 -16.64 21.39 16.92
C TRP A 239 -18.09 20.98 17.18
N ASP A 240 -19.01 21.94 17.32
CA ASP A 240 -20.43 21.66 17.55
C ASP A 240 -21.12 21.02 16.33
N ASP A 241 -20.72 21.43 15.12
CA ASP A 241 -21.19 20.81 13.88
C ASP A 241 -20.65 19.38 13.75
N GLU A 242 -19.38 19.19 14.10
CA GLU A 242 -18.73 17.88 14.01
C GLU A 242 -19.26 16.89 15.05
N LYS A 243 -19.56 17.34 16.28
CA LYS A 243 -20.28 16.55 17.28
C LYS A 243 -21.64 16.09 16.79
N THR A 244 -22.38 16.97 16.10
CA THR A 244 -23.69 16.64 15.55
C THR A 244 -23.58 15.53 14.49
N LYS A 245 -22.57 15.60 13.61
CA LYS A 245 -22.27 14.55 12.63
C LYS A 245 -21.83 13.25 13.31
N LEU A 246 -20.94 13.33 14.30
CA LEU A 246 -20.44 12.16 15.03
C LEU A 246 -21.58 11.42 15.75
N ALA A 247 -22.44 12.17 16.44
CA ALA A 247 -23.62 11.63 17.11
C ALA A 247 -24.55 10.90 16.12
N ALA A 248 -24.80 11.50 14.94
CA ALA A 248 -25.58 10.87 13.88
C ALA A 248 -24.92 9.60 13.32
N THR A 249 -23.60 9.64 13.06
CA THR A 249 -22.82 8.51 12.54
C THR A 249 -22.83 7.31 13.50
N LEU A 250 -22.70 7.57 14.80
CA LEU A 250 -22.68 6.52 15.83
C LEU A 250 -24.09 6.11 16.29
N GLY A 251 -25.15 6.78 15.83
CA GLY A 251 -26.52 6.51 16.26
C GLY A 251 -26.77 6.81 17.74
N ILE A 252 -26.09 7.82 18.30
CA ILE A 252 -26.16 8.21 19.72
C ILE A 252 -26.55 9.67 19.88
N SER A 253 -26.86 10.09 21.11
CA SER A 253 -27.16 11.49 21.40
C SER A 253 -25.88 12.31 21.52
N ILE A 254 -25.95 13.63 21.24
CA ILE A 254 -24.83 14.55 21.47
C ILE A 254 -24.38 14.52 22.93
N LYS A 255 -25.33 14.42 23.88
CA LYS A 255 -25.02 14.25 25.32
C LYS A 255 -24.20 12.99 25.61
N THR A 256 -24.40 11.93 24.83
CA THR A 256 -23.61 10.70 24.93
C THR A 256 -22.19 10.92 24.45
N VAL A 257 -22.01 11.66 23.34
CA VAL A 257 -20.68 12.05 22.83
C VAL A 257 -19.95 12.90 23.87
N ASP A 258 -20.59 13.94 24.40
CA ASP A 258 -19.96 14.82 25.42
C ASP A 258 -19.56 14.02 26.66
N ARG A 259 -20.41 13.09 27.12
CA ARG A 259 -20.08 12.20 28.24
C ARG A 259 -18.90 11.29 27.91
N ASP A 260 -18.86 10.69 26.71
CA ASP A 260 -17.76 9.82 26.32
C ASP A 260 -16.44 10.58 26.21
N ILE A 261 -16.47 11.84 25.78
CA ILE A 261 -15.28 12.71 25.75
C ILE A 261 -14.81 13.05 27.16
N GLN A 262 -15.72 13.42 28.05
CA GLN A 262 -15.36 13.68 29.44
C GLN A 262 -14.78 12.42 30.10
N GLU A 263 -15.43 11.26 29.93
CA GLU A 263 -14.91 9.99 30.43
C GLU A 263 -13.54 9.66 29.82
N LEU A 264 -13.28 9.98 28.55
CA LEU A 264 -11.96 9.83 27.94
C LEU A 264 -10.92 10.73 28.61
N VAL A 265 -11.22 12.01 28.82
CA VAL A 265 -10.31 12.94 29.50
C VAL A 265 -9.99 12.45 30.90
N ASP A 266 -11.02 12.13 31.69
CA ASP A 266 -10.86 11.69 33.09
C ASP A 266 -9.96 10.44 33.19
N ILE A 267 -10.15 9.47 32.27
CA ILE A 267 -9.38 8.22 32.27
C ILE A 267 -7.94 8.47 31.82
N LEU A 268 -7.73 9.32 30.82
CA LEU A 268 -6.39 9.62 30.34
C LEU A 268 -5.59 10.44 31.37
N GLU A 269 -6.25 11.27 32.17
CA GLU A 269 -5.65 11.93 33.34
C GLU A 269 -5.36 10.94 34.47
N GLU A 270 -6.31 10.06 34.83
CA GLU A 270 -6.12 9.06 35.89
C GLU A 270 -4.93 8.12 35.62
N HIS A 271 -4.72 7.78 34.36
CA HIS A 271 -3.67 6.87 33.93
C HIS A 271 -2.36 7.56 33.49
N ASP A 272 -2.24 8.88 33.73
CA ASP A 272 -1.06 9.67 33.41
C ASP A 272 -0.64 9.54 31.93
N VAL A 273 -1.63 9.47 31.03
CA VAL A 273 -1.44 9.31 29.58
C VAL A 273 -1.30 10.67 28.87
N LEU A 274 -1.63 11.77 29.56
CA LEU A 274 -1.62 13.14 29.02
C LEU A 274 -0.50 14.04 29.55
N SER A 275 0.32 13.58 30.49
CA SER A 275 1.49 14.30 31.02
C SER A 275 2.63 14.34 30.00
#